data_AF-A0A485KUK2-F1
#
_entry.id   AF-A0A485KUK2-F1
#
_cell.length_a   1.000
_cell.length_b   1.000
_cell.length_c   1.000
_cell.angle_alpha   90.00
_cell.angle_beta   90.00
_cell.angle_gamma   90.00
#
_symmetry.space_group_name_H-M   'P 1'
#
loop_
_entity.id
_entity.type
_entity.pdbx_description
1 polymer ?
#
loop_
_entity_poly.entity_id
_entity_poly.type
_entity_poly.pdbx_seq_one_letter_code
_entity_poly.pdbx_strand_id
1 'polypeptide(L)'
;MDSDGAPTTLGLTLGFFKHFVDLHGGRDAFQGLTTKDVCVRYVKPFTEASQLSLVEHIHQRGPDEPKYAKPATWFVSHAWRYQFLDVIDALDNFFDENEEDIDAVAVWFCMFNNNQHEISGGTRPFAYWFDKFKDSLTAIGRVVMVLSPWNSPMTLTRTWCVFEVYVAIETNARFEVAMGKAQKAAFLADSAAPNDIFFASLMKINCAKSIAAVPSDRDHIFELIEKGPGFAQVDRLVFQVLEAWVGRMVDKQFHIAATREERVMWRLTHVSPMMEKPKSEGAEPALVDIIAMPKQDEDLGPYHWQAVASLALVRLRRKHPRMEWEPVTLQRKLWNEYMLEPLIYN
;
A
#
# COMPACT_ATOMS: atom_id res chain seq x y z
N MET A 1 25.12 4.57 -16.43
CA MET A 1 25.63 5.70 -15.63
C MET A 1 24.59 6.79 -15.75
N ASP A 2 23.90 7.09 -14.65
CA ASP A 2 23.09 8.31 -14.57
C ASP A 2 24.01 9.54 -14.57
N SER A 3 23.46 10.72 -14.86
CA SER A 3 24.20 11.98 -15.07
C SER A 3 25.12 12.39 -13.90
N ASP A 4 24.99 11.76 -12.73
CA ASP A 4 25.75 12.08 -11.50
C ASP A 4 26.78 11.02 -11.08
N GLY A 5 27.04 9.98 -11.89
CA GLY A 5 28.13 9.03 -11.63
C GLY A 5 27.91 8.08 -10.44
N ALA A 6 26.73 8.07 -9.82
CA ALA A 6 26.35 7.06 -8.84
C ALA A 6 26.13 5.70 -9.53
N PRO A 7 26.53 4.57 -8.91
CA PRO A 7 26.25 3.25 -9.44
C PRO A 7 24.73 3.03 -9.51
N THR A 8 24.22 2.84 -10.71
CA THR A 8 22.78 2.64 -10.97
C THR A 8 22.33 1.32 -10.33
N THR A 9 21.32 1.38 -9.47
CA THR A 9 20.73 0.19 -8.85
C THR A 9 19.90 -0.56 -9.88
N LEU A 10 20.36 -1.75 -10.27
CA LEU A 10 19.65 -2.61 -11.24
C LEU A 10 18.50 -3.36 -10.57
N GLY A 11 17.51 -3.73 -11.36
CA GLY A 11 16.40 -4.62 -11.02
C GLY A 11 16.06 -5.52 -12.20
N LEU A 12 15.10 -6.43 -11.99
CA LEU A 12 14.56 -7.27 -13.06
C LEU A 12 13.21 -6.73 -13.50
N THR A 13 13.00 -6.74 -14.81
CA THR A 13 11.72 -6.34 -15.43
C THR A 13 10.58 -7.27 -15.06
N LEU A 14 9.33 -6.79 -15.00
CA LEU A 14 8.18 -7.67 -14.79
C LEU A 14 8.00 -8.69 -15.92
N GLY A 15 8.42 -8.36 -17.15
CA GLY A 15 8.52 -9.33 -18.23
C GLY A 15 9.45 -10.50 -17.88
N PHE A 16 10.54 -10.25 -17.14
CA PHE A 16 11.40 -11.31 -16.63
C PHE A 16 10.74 -12.14 -15.54
N PHE A 17 9.93 -11.55 -14.65
CA PHE A 17 9.21 -12.33 -13.62
C PHE A 17 8.29 -13.37 -14.28
N LYS A 18 7.56 -12.96 -15.32
CA LYS A 18 6.69 -13.83 -16.12
C LYS A 18 7.51 -14.87 -16.88
N HIS A 19 8.57 -14.44 -17.56
CA HIS A 19 9.48 -15.35 -18.26
C HIS A 19 10.11 -16.40 -17.32
N PHE A 20 10.51 -16.01 -16.10
CA PHE A 20 11.10 -16.90 -15.12
C PHE A 20 10.11 -17.97 -14.64
N VAL A 21 8.83 -17.60 -14.49
CA VAL A 21 7.74 -18.56 -14.21
C VAL A 21 7.57 -19.51 -15.39
N ASP A 22 7.48 -19.00 -16.61
CA ASP A 22 7.30 -19.81 -17.82
C ASP A 22 8.46 -20.79 -18.04
N LEU A 23 9.70 -20.33 -17.84
CA LEU A 23 10.92 -21.13 -17.95
C LEU A 23 10.91 -22.35 -17.00
N HIS A 24 10.23 -22.24 -15.86
CA HIS A 24 10.19 -23.26 -14.81
C HIS A 24 8.85 -23.99 -14.72
N GLY A 25 8.11 -24.07 -15.84
CA GLY A 25 6.88 -24.87 -15.94
C GLY A 25 5.59 -24.07 -15.84
N GLY A 26 5.66 -22.74 -15.95
CA GLY A 26 4.50 -21.86 -15.98
C GLY A 26 3.82 -21.70 -14.62
N ARG A 27 2.67 -21.03 -14.61
CA ARG A 27 1.95 -20.70 -13.37
C ARG A 27 1.52 -21.95 -12.58
N ASP A 28 1.22 -23.05 -13.25
CA ASP A 28 0.85 -24.32 -12.58
C ASP A 28 1.96 -24.83 -11.65
N ALA A 29 3.23 -24.72 -12.05
CA ALA A 29 4.38 -25.12 -11.23
C ALA A 29 4.65 -24.19 -10.04
N PHE A 30 4.09 -22.97 -10.07
CA PHE A 30 4.24 -21.94 -9.03
C PHE A 30 3.02 -21.82 -8.12
N GLN A 31 1.94 -22.53 -8.42
CA GLN A 31 0.70 -22.43 -7.67
C GLN A 31 0.90 -22.77 -6.19
N GLY A 32 0.46 -21.87 -5.31
CA GLY A 32 0.59 -22.03 -3.86
C GLY A 32 2.02 -21.89 -3.30
N LEU A 33 3.02 -21.62 -4.15
CA LEU A 33 4.39 -21.41 -3.68
C LEU A 33 4.57 -20.00 -3.15
N THR A 34 5.12 -19.90 -1.94
CA THR A 34 5.50 -18.61 -1.37
C THR A 34 6.77 -18.07 -2.04
N THR A 35 7.06 -16.77 -1.91
CA THR A 35 8.36 -16.22 -2.33
C THR A 35 9.53 -17.01 -1.71
N LYS A 36 9.40 -17.44 -0.45
CA LYS A 36 10.40 -18.30 0.20
C LYS A 36 10.58 -19.63 -0.54
N ASP A 37 9.49 -20.30 -0.92
CA ASP A 37 9.55 -21.55 -1.66
C ASP A 37 10.20 -21.36 -3.03
N VAL A 38 9.83 -20.29 -3.75
CA VAL A 38 10.42 -19.95 -5.05
C VAL A 38 11.92 -19.68 -4.94
N CYS A 39 12.34 -18.95 -3.90
CA CYS A 39 13.75 -18.69 -3.63
C CYS A 39 14.55 -20.00 -3.49
N VAL A 40 14.05 -20.93 -2.69
CA VAL A 40 14.73 -22.20 -2.40
C VAL A 40 14.68 -23.16 -3.58
N ARG A 41 13.54 -23.28 -4.25
CA ARG A 41 13.31 -24.30 -5.28
C ARG A 41 13.81 -23.91 -6.66
N TYR A 42 13.82 -22.61 -6.98
CA TYR A 42 14.14 -22.15 -8.34
C TYR A 42 15.30 -21.14 -8.34
N VAL A 43 15.23 -20.07 -7.55
CA VAL A 43 16.24 -18.99 -7.63
C VAL A 43 17.63 -19.48 -7.25
N LYS A 44 17.79 -20.13 -6.09
CA LYS A 44 19.08 -20.63 -5.63
C LYS A 44 19.69 -21.67 -6.58
N PRO A 45 18.96 -22.70 -7.02
CA PRO A 45 19.48 -23.63 -8.04
C PRO A 45 19.85 -22.93 -9.35
N PHE A 46 19.02 -21.99 -9.82
CA PHE A 46 19.26 -21.30 -11.09
C PHE A 46 20.54 -20.44 -11.06
N THR A 47 20.89 -19.87 -9.90
CA THR A 47 22.12 -19.08 -9.73
C THR A 47 23.27 -19.83 -9.07
N GLU A 48 23.15 -21.15 -8.86
CA GLU A 48 24.14 -21.95 -8.12
C GLU A 48 25.52 -21.92 -8.79
N ALA A 49 25.57 -22.10 -10.12
CA ALA A 49 26.84 -22.13 -10.84
C ALA A 49 27.61 -20.80 -10.80
N SER A 50 26.91 -19.66 -10.72
CA SER A 50 27.55 -18.35 -10.68
C SER A 50 27.77 -17.82 -9.25
N GLN A 51 27.03 -18.31 -8.27
CA GLN A 51 27.01 -17.80 -6.89
C GLN A 51 26.68 -16.30 -6.80
N LEU A 52 25.88 -15.79 -7.74
CA LEU A 52 25.48 -14.38 -7.82
C LEU A 52 24.03 -14.17 -7.38
N SER A 53 23.64 -12.91 -7.19
CA SER A 53 22.21 -12.55 -7.20
C SER A 53 21.58 -12.89 -8.56
N LEU A 54 20.25 -13.04 -8.63
CA LEU A 54 19.58 -13.34 -9.90
C LEU A 54 19.72 -12.17 -10.88
N VAL A 55 19.66 -10.93 -10.38
CA VAL A 55 19.88 -9.73 -11.20
C VAL A 55 21.25 -9.76 -11.87
N GLU A 56 22.31 -10.00 -11.10
CA GLU A 56 23.68 -10.06 -11.64
C GLU A 56 23.87 -11.27 -12.57
N HIS A 57 23.28 -12.42 -12.23
CA HIS A 57 23.31 -13.61 -13.07
C HIS A 57 22.73 -13.37 -14.46
N ILE A 58 21.57 -12.69 -14.53
CA ILE A 58 20.93 -12.33 -15.80
C ILE A 58 21.69 -11.20 -16.51
N HIS A 59 22.17 -10.20 -15.78
CA HIS A 59 22.91 -9.09 -16.37
C HIS A 59 24.22 -9.54 -17.05
N GLN A 60 24.88 -10.57 -16.54
CA GLN A 60 26.12 -11.09 -17.10
C GLN A 60 25.93 -12.00 -18.33
N ARG A 61 24.73 -12.52 -18.57
CA ARG A 61 24.48 -13.42 -19.70
C ARG A 61 24.19 -12.62 -20.98
N GLY A 62 25.12 -12.68 -21.93
CA GLY A 62 24.93 -12.41 -23.37
C GLY A 62 24.42 -11.01 -23.79
N PRO A 63 24.34 -10.72 -25.10
CA PRO A 63 23.82 -9.44 -25.62
C PRO A 63 22.28 -9.36 -25.70
N ASP A 64 21.55 -10.47 -25.58
CA ASP A 64 20.08 -10.52 -25.66
C ASP A 64 19.33 -10.51 -24.31
N GLU A 65 19.93 -11.03 -23.24
CA GLU A 65 19.40 -11.06 -21.86
C GLU A 65 19.58 -9.76 -21.02
N PRO A 66 20.50 -8.79 -21.32
CA PRO A 66 20.50 -7.49 -20.64
C PRO A 66 19.23 -6.67 -20.86
N LYS A 67 18.32 -7.13 -21.74
CA LYS A 67 16.96 -6.59 -21.87
C LYS A 67 16.16 -6.71 -20.58
N TYR A 68 16.42 -7.74 -19.76
CA TYR A 68 15.65 -8.01 -18.55
C TYR A 68 16.20 -7.36 -17.29
N ALA A 69 17.50 -7.07 -17.26
CA ALA A 69 18.17 -6.37 -16.16
C ALA A 69 18.38 -4.90 -16.52
N LYS A 70 17.56 -4.02 -15.94
CA LYS A 70 17.56 -2.56 -16.21
C LYS A 70 17.68 -1.78 -14.90
N PRO A 71 17.96 -0.46 -14.93
CA PRO A 71 17.81 0.40 -13.76
C PRO A 71 16.45 0.21 -13.11
N ALA A 72 16.43 -0.11 -11.81
CA ALA A 72 15.19 -0.29 -11.07
C ALA A 72 14.49 1.06 -10.90
N THR A 73 13.21 1.13 -11.28
CA THR A 73 12.39 2.33 -11.12
C THR A 73 11.55 2.29 -9.84
N TRP A 74 11.37 1.10 -9.25
CA TRP A 74 10.62 0.90 -8.01
C TRP A 74 11.29 -0.12 -7.10
N PHE A 75 11.27 0.15 -5.81
CA PHE A 75 11.62 -0.79 -4.74
C PHE A 75 10.35 -1.53 -4.30
N VAL A 76 10.37 -2.87 -4.31
CA VAL A 76 9.21 -3.68 -3.95
C VAL A 76 9.31 -4.18 -2.51
N SER A 77 8.44 -3.65 -1.66
CA SER A 77 8.22 -4.15 -0.30
C SER A 77 7.17 -5.26 -0.29
N HIS A 78 7.52 -6.44 0.20
CA HIS A 78 6.59 -7.58 0.26
C HIS A 78 6.97 -8.58 1.36
N ALA A 79 6.00 -9.41 1.78
CA ALA A 79 6.26 -10.49 2.72
C ALA A 79 6.68 -11.77 1.99
N TRP A 80 7.76 -12.42 2.42
CA TRP A 80 8.25 -13.68 1.83
C TRP A 80 7.28 -14.87 1.95
N ARG A 81 6.26 -14.74 2.79
CA ARG A 81 5.19 -15.72 2.98
C ARG A 81 4.02 -15.51 2.02
N TYR A 82 4.00 -14.42 1.24
CA TYR A 82 3.03 -14.26 0.17
C TYR A 82 3.27 -15.28 -0.93
N GLN A 83 2.19 -15.71 -1.58
CA GLN A 83 2.30 -16.50 -2.79
C GLN A 83 2.96 -15.65 -3.87
N PHE A 84 3.95 -16.22 -4.57
CA PHE A 84 4.74 -15.45 -5.52
C PHE A 84 3.90 -14.97 -6.71
N LEU A 85 2.94 -15.78 -7.15
CA LEU A 85 2.00 -15.39 -8.21
C LEU A 85 1.09 -14.23 -7.79
N ASP A 86 0.61 -14.20 -6.53
CA ASP A 86 -0.18 -13.08 -6.02
C ASP A 86 0.63 -11.77 -6.00
N VAL A 87 1.94 -11.86 -5.75
CA VAL A 87 2.86 -10.71 -5.81
C VAL A 87 3.00 -10.20 -7.25
N ILE A 88 3.19 -11.09 -8.23
CA ILE A 88 3.24 -10.71 -9.65
C ILE A 88 1.93 -10.04 -10.06
N ASP A 89 0.79 -10.68 -9.76
CA ASP A 89 -0.52 -10.17 -10.17
C ASP A 89 -0.85 -8.81 -9.51
N ALA A 90 -0.39 -8.58 -8.27
CA ALA A 90 -0.54 -7.30 -7.60
C ALA A 90 0.32 -6.20 -8.25
N LEU A 91 1.55 -6.53 -8.64
CA LEU A 91 2.44 -5.59 -9.33
C LEU A 91 1.93 -5.29 -10.74
N ASP A 92 1.52 -6.30 -11.51
CA ASP A 92 0.89 -6.13 -12.83
C ASP A 92 -0.31 -5.19 -12.72
N ASN A 93 -1.21 -5.44 -11.77
CA ASN A 93 -2.39 -4.59 -11.57
C ASN A 93 -2.02 -3.14 -11.16
N PHE A 94 -0.93 -2.95 -10.42
CA PHE A 94 -0.45 -1.62 -10.06
C PHE A 94 0.14 -0.87 -11.27
N PHE A 95 1.00 -1.52 -12.04
CA PHE A 95 1.68 -0.87 -13.17
C PHE A 95 0.79 -0.71 -14.40
N ASP A 96 -0.19 -1.58 -14.63
CA ASP A 96 -1.21 -1.43 -15.69
C ASP A 96 -1.96 -0.09 -15.60
N GLU A 97 -2.13 0.44 -14.38
CA GLU A 97 -2.78 1.73 -14.16
C GLU A 97 -1.86 2.95 -14.32
N ASN A 98 -0.54 2.75 -14.41
CA ASN A 98 0.46 3.81 -14.26
C ASN A 98 1.52 3.85 -15.37
N GLU A 99 1.68 2.78 -16.15
CA GLU A 99 2.76 2.61 -17.13
C GLU A 99 2.22 2.08 -18.46
N GLU A 100 2.81 2.50 -19.57
CA GLU A 100 2.38 2.08 -20.92
C GLU A 100 2.87 0.66 -21.28
N ASP A 101 4.08 0.30 -20.85
CA ASP A 101 4.68 -1.02 -21.06
C ASP A 101 5.11 -1.61 -19.72
N ILE A 102 4.20 -2.40 -19.14
CA ILE A 102 4.37 -3.05 -17.83
C ILE A 102 5.57 -4.01 -17.85
N ASP A 103 5.77 -4.74 -18.96
CA ASP A 103 6.82 -5.75 -19.06
C ASP A 103 8.21 -5.12 -19.12
N ALA A 104 8.32 -3.85 -19.50
CA ALA A 104 9.57 -3.11 -19.48
C ALA A 104 9.93 -2.52 -18.11
N VAL A 105 9.00 -2.46 -17.14
CA VAL A 105 9.21 -1.89 -15.80
C VAL A 105 10.15 -2.79 -15.01
N ALA A 106 11.33 -2.27 -14.65
CA ALA A 106 12.28 -2.96 -13.79
C ALA A 106 12.13 -2.58 -12.33
N VAL A 107 12.10 -3.60 -11.47
CA VAL A 107 11.89 -3.43 -10.04
C VAL A 107 13.02 -4.04 -9.24
N TRP A 108 13.37 -3.41 -8.13
CA TRP A 108 14.22 -3.99 -7.11
C TRP A 108 13.36 -4.89 -6.23
N PHE A 109 13.64 -6.19 -6.25
CA PHE A 109 12.90 -7.22 -5.55
C PHE A 109 13.86 -8.07 -4.73
N CYS A 110 13.75 -8.03 -3.39
CA CYS A 110 14.80 -8.53 -2.50
C CYS A 110 15.22 -9.99 -2.73
N MET A 111 14.32 -10.86 -3.18
CA MET A 111 14.65 -12.26 -3.54
C MET A 111 15.60 -12.35 -4.74
N PHE A 112 15.47 -11.43 -5.71
CA PHE A 112 16.26 -11.42 -6.94
C PHE A 112 17.50 -10.53 -6.85
N ASN A 113 17.40 -9.40 -6.14
CA ASN A 113 18.45 -8.41 -6.00
C ASN A 113 19.52 -8.78 -4.97
N ASN A 114 19.13 -9.38 -3.85
CA ASN A 114 20.11 -9.80 -2.86
C ASN A 114 20.72 -11.14 -3.27
N ASN A 115 22.02 -11.29 -3.05
CA ASN A 115 22.70 -12.56 -3.26
C ASN A 115 22.25 -13.58 -2.20
N GLN A 116 21.38 -14.51 -2.61
CA GLN A 116 20.79 -15.52 -1.72
C GLN A 116 21.80 -16.54 -1.21
N HIS A 117 22.94 -16.71 -1.89
CA HIS A 117 24.04 -17.57 -1.45
C HIS A 117 24.81 -16.92 -0.29
N GLU A 118 25.09 -15.60 -0.37
CA GLU A 118 25.70 -14.85 0.73
C GLU A 118 24.77 -14.79 1.96
N ILE A 119 23.48 -14.54 1.76
CA ILE A 119 22.48 -14.52 2.85
C ILE A 119 22.45 -15.88 3.56
N SER A 120 22.42 -16.98 2.80
CA SER A 120 22.31 -18.33 3.38
C SER A 120 23.59 -18.76 4.09
N GLY A 121 24.74 -18.29 3.62
CA GLY A 121 26.03 -18.56 4.25
C GLY A 121 26.28 -17.74 5.52
N GLY A 122 25.46 -16.71 5.79
CA GLY A 122 25.67 -15.82 6.95
C GLY A 122 27.00 -15.07 6.89
N THR A 123 27.53 -14.83 5.69
CA THR A 123 28.90 -14.33 5.48
C THR A 123 29.03 -12.82 5.69
N ARG A 124 27.91 -12.10 5.80
CA ARG A 124 27.85 -10.64 5.92
C ARG A 124 27.16 -10.21 7.22
N PRO A 125 27.66 -9.18 7.91
CA PRO A 125 26.99 -8.62 9.09
C PRO A 125 25.70 -7.89 8.72
N PHE A 126 24.82 -7.66 9.71
CA PHE A 126 23.57 -6.90 9.53
C PHE A 126 23.80 -5.54 8.86
N ALA A 127 24.83 -4.79 9.29
CA ALA A 127 25.16 -3.47 8.76
C ALA A 127 25.35 -3.47 7.23
N TYR A 128 25.94 -4.53 6.67
CA TYR A 128 26.12 -4.64 5.22
C TYR A 128 24.77 -4.70 4.48
N TRP A 129 23.83 -5.53 4.95
CA TRP A 129 22.52 -5.65 4.33
C TRP A 129 21.67 -4.40 4.55
N PHE A 130 21.81 -3.79 5.72
CA PHE A 130 21.16 -2.53 6.05
C PHE A 130 21.60 -1.40 5.12
N ASP A 131 22.91 -1.23 4.91
CA ASP A 131 23.46 -0.21 4.02
C ASP A 131 23.02 -0.47 2.57
N LYS A 132 23.12 -1.72 2.09
CA LYS A 132 22.64 -2.10 0.76
C LYS A 132 21.16 -1.79 0.55
N PHE A 133 20.33 -2.08 1.54
CA PHE A 133 18.91 -1.76 1.54
C PHE A 133 18.69 -0.24 1.46
N LYS A 134 19.33 0.53 2.35
CA LYS A 134 19.17 1.98 2.42
C LYS A 134 19.65 2.67 1.14
N ASP A 135 20.80 2.25 0.61
CA ASP A 135 21.35 2.76 -0.65
C ASP A 135 20.41 2.49 -1.81
N SER A 136 19.89 1.26 -1.93
CA SER A 136 18.97 0.89 -3.01
C SER A 136 17.67 1.68 -2.94
N LEU A 137 17.04 1.76 -1.76
CA LEU A 137 15.79 2.49 -1.59
C LEU A 137 15.99 3.99 -1.85
N THR A 138 17.07 4.59 -1.33
CA THR A 138 17.37 6.01 -1.54
C THR A 138 17.66 6.32 -3.01
N ALA A 139 18.44 5.47 -3.69
CA ALA A 139 18.78 5.67 -5.10
C ALA A 139 17.54 5.53 -6.01
N ILE A 140 16.62 4.63 -5.69
CA ILE A 140 15.40 4.42 -6.49
C ILE A 140 14.36 5.52 -6.20
N GLY A 141 14.21 5.94 -4.94
CA GLY A 141 13.31 7.03 -4.55
C GLY A 141 11.81 6.73 -4.71
N ARG A 142 11.44 5.48 -5.00
CA ARG A 142 10.05 5.02 -5.16
C ARG A 142 9.88 3.64 -4.54
N VAL A 143 8.87 3.47 -3.70
CA VAL A 143 8.54 2.22 -3.03
C VAL A 143 7.11 1.82 -3.36
N VAL A 144 6.92 0.58 -3.78
CA VAL A 144 5.61 -0.05 -3.91
C VAL A 144 5.52 -1.20 -2.92
N MET A 145 4.55 -1.14 -1.99
CA MET A 145 4.29 -2.20 -1.02
C MET A 145 3.13 -3.09 -1.48
N VAL A 146 3.35 -4.40 -1.52
CA VAL A 146 2.27 -5.35 -1.77
C VAL A 146 1.47 -5.59 -0.48
N LEU A 147 0.18 -5.25 -0.47
CA LEU A 147 -0.73 -5.54 0.65
C LEU A 147 -1.62 -6.75 0.34
N SER A 148 -1.50 -7.81 1.16
CA SER A 148 -2.36 -8.99 1.09
C SER A 148 -2.43 -9.73 2.44
N PRO A 149 -3.63 -10.10 2.94
CA PRO A 149 -4.92 -9.52 2.56
C PRO A 149 -4.95 -8.01 2.90
N TRP A 150 -5.80 -7.23 2.23
CA TRP A 150 -5.81 -5.77 2.39
C TRP A 150 -6.19 -5.30 3.81
N ASN A 151 -7.01 -6.07 4.54
CA ASN A 151 -7.53 -5.73 5.87
C ASN A 151 -6.66 -6.24 7.04
N SER A 152 -5.65 -7.06 6.77
CA SER A 152 -4.66 -7.48 7.76
C SER A 152 -3.37 -7.86 7.05
N PRO A 153 -2.72 -6.87 6.42
CA PRO A 153 -1.61 -7.14 5.52
C PRO A 153 -0.41 -7.66 6.31
N MET A 154 0.12 -8.79 5.87
CA MET A 154 1.23 -9.43 6.56
C MET A 154 2.48 -8.54 6.58
N THR A 155 2.69 -7.72 5.55
CA THR A 155 3.79 -6.74 5.50
C THR A 155 3.81 -5.82 6.72
N LEU A 156 2.66 -5.37 7.22
CA LEU A 156 2.62 -4.49 8.40
C LEU A 156 2.88 -5.23 9.74
N THR A 157 3.01 -6.55 9.71
CA THR A 157 3.45 -7.37 10.85
C THR A 157 4.93 -7.74 10.79
N ARG A 158 5.65 -7.30 9.74
CA ARG A 158 7.05 -7.68 9.49
C ARG A 158 7.97 -6.51 9.76
N THR A 159 9.00 -6.74 10.59
CA THR A 159 9.91 -5.67 11.04
C THR A 159 10.59 -4.96 9.88
N TRP A 160 11.12 -5.73 8.92
CA TRP A 160 11.73 -5.19 7.70
C TRP A 160 10.75 -4.33 6.89
N CYS A 161 9.53 -4.82 6.63
CA CYS A 161 8.56 -4.08 5.81
C CYS A 161 8.06 -2.80 6.49
N VAL A 162 7.84 -2.82 7.81
CA VAL A 162 7.49 -1.59 8.55
C VAL A 162 8.64 -0.59 8.52
N PHE A 163 9.87 -1.09 8.65
CA PHE A 163 11.06 -0.25 8.57
C PHE A 163 11.30 0.30 7.14
N GLU A 164 10.97 -0.45 6.09
CA GLU A 164 10.98 0.00 4.69
C GLU A 164 10.06 1.22 4.48
N VAL A 165 8.86 1.21 5.06
CA VAL A 165 7.95 2.37 5.01
C VAL A 165 8.56 3.56 5.74
N TYR A 166 9.12 3.35 6.93
CA TYR A 166 9.79 4.42 7.68
C TYR A 166 10.94 5.04 6.88
N VAL A 167 11.83 4.23 6.32
CA VAL A 167 12.95 4.73 5.51
C VAL A 167 12.45 5.45 4.27
N ALA A 168 11.42 4.94 3.60
CA ALA A 168 10.80 5.63 2.47
C ALA A 168 10.34 7.06 2.83
N ILE A 169 9.79 7.23 4.03
CA ILE A 169 9.35 8.54 4.52
C ILE A 169 10.54 9.46 4.80
N GLU A 170 11.54 8.96 5.53
CA GLU A 170 12.73 9.73 5.90
C GLU A 170 13.53 10.17 4.67
N THR A 171 13.54 9.36 3.60
CA THR A 171 14.20 9.70 2.33
C THR A 171 13.28 10.44 1.35
N ASN A 172 12.07 10.82 1.76
CA ASN A 172 11.06 11.46 0.91
C ASN A 172 10.79 10.68 -0.39
N ALA A 173 10.86 9.36 -0.33
CA ALA A 173 10.55 8.48 -1.45
C ALA A 173 9.04 8.45 -1.70
N ARG A 174 8.64 8.34 -2.96
CA ARG A 174 7.23 8.13 -3.32
C ARG A 174 6.79 6.76 -2.80
N PHE A 175 5.76 6.72 -1.96
CA PHE A 175 5.19 5.48 -1.47
C PHE A 175 3.83 5.19 -2.13
N GLU A 176 3.70 3.98 -2.68
CA GLU A 176 2.45 3.45 -3.22
C GLU A 176 2.20 2.01 -2.73
N VAL A 177 0.98 1.55 -2.95
CA VAL A 177 0.55 0.19 -2.60
C VAL A 177 0.07 -0.55 -3.84
N ALA A 178 0.51 -1.81 -3.96
CA ALA A 178 0.03 -2.77 -4.93
C ALA A 178 -0.91 -3.78 -4.25
N MET A 179 -2.00 -4.12 -4.93
CA MET A 179 -2.96 -5.15 -4.53
C MET A 179 -3.41 -5.92 -5.77
N GLY A 180 -3.64 -7.22 -5.62
CA GLY A 180 -4.30 -8.00 -6.66
C GLY A 180 -5.73 -7.49 -6.92
N LYS A 181 -6.26 -7.72 -8.13
CA LYS A 181 -7.57 -7.20 -8.57
C LYS A 181 -8.70 -7.47 -7.57
N ALA A 182 -8.81 -8.71 -7.09
CA ALA A 182 -9.84 -9.11 -6.13
C ALA A 182 -9.68 -8.41 -4.76
N GLN A 183 -8.44 -8.26 -4.28
CA GLN A 183 -8.16 -7.56 -3.01
C GLN A 183 -8.48 -6.07 -3.14
N LYS A 184 -8.12 -5.43 -4.26
CA LYS A 184 -8.44 -4.03 -4.54
C LYS A 184 -9.94 -3.79 -4.61
N ALA A 185 -10.68 -4.65 -5.32
CA ALA A 185 -12.13 -4.56 -5.40
C ALA A 185 -12.79 -4.70 -4.02
N ALA A 186 -12.35 -5.67 -3.21
CA ALA A 186 -12.83 -5.86 -1.85
C ALA A 186 -12.51 -4.66 -0.94
N PHE A 187 -11.31 -4.11 -1.05
CA PHE A 187 -10.90 -2.89 -0.33
C PHE A 187 -11.79 -1.70 -0.67
N LEU A 188 -12.07 -1.47 -1.97
CA LEU A 188 -12.93 -0.37 -2.41
C LEU A 188 -14.37 -0.54 -1.94
N ALA A 189 -14.91 -1.76 -2.04
CA ALA A 189 -16.25 -2.08 -1.57
C ALA A 189 -16.38 -1.85 -0.06
N ASP A 190 -15.37 -2.21 0.73
CA ASP A 190 -15.35 -1.95 2.17
C ASP A 190 -15.18 -0.48 2.52
N SER A 191 -14.32 0.24 1.79
CA SER A 191 -14.12 1.68 2.00
C SER A 191 -15.41 2.47 1.79
N ALA A 192 -16.26 2.03 0.85
CA ALA A 192 -17.58 2.61 0.62
C ALA A 192 -18.62 2.24 1.70
N ALA A 193 -18.31 1.29 2.59
CA ALA A 193 -19.23 0.81 3.62
C ALA A 193 -19.11 1.63 4.92
N PRO A 194 -20.18 1.70 5.74
CA PRO A 194 -20.20 2.53 6.96
C PRO A 194 -19.20 2.12 8.05
N ASN A 195 -18.67 0.90 8.00
CA ASN A 195 -17.92 0.30 9.11
C ASN A 195 -16.40 0.51 9.04
N ASP A 196 -15.93 1.19 7.99
CA ASP A 196 -14.54 1.59 7.76
C ASP A 196 -13.49 0.58 8.29
N ILE A 197 -13.56 -0.66 7.79
CA ILE A 197 -12.73 -1.75 8.31
C ILE A 197 -11.26 -1.48 7.99
N PHE A 198 -10.97 -0.76 6.90
CA PHE A 198 -9.60 -0.39 6.57
C PHE A 198 -8.96 0.53 7.60
N PHE A 199 -9.57 1.66 7.94
CA PHE A 199 -9.00 2.56 8.93
C PHE A 199 -8.90 1.88 10.30
N ALA A 200 -9.91 1.09 10.68
CA ALA A 200 -9.85 0.26 11.89
C ALA A 200 -8.69 -0.75 11.87
N SER A 201 -8.29 -1.23 10.69
CA SER A 201 -7.16 -2.14 10.51
C SER A 201 -5.82 -1.40 10.53
N LEU A 202 -5.75 -0.18 9.97
CA LEU A 202 -4.58 0.70 10.09
C LEU A 202 -4.29 1.08 11.55
N MET A 203 -5.32 1.28 12.37
CA MET A 203 -5.14 1.57 13.80
C MET A 203 -4.48 0.42 14.58
N LYS A 204 -4.41 -0.79 14.01
CA LYS A 204 -3.78 -1.96 14.65
C LYS A 204 -2.27 -2.05 14.34
N ILE A 205 -1.72 -1.15 13.52
CA ILE A 205 -0.29 -1.10 13.22
C ILE A 205 0.48 -0.90 14.53
N ASN A 206 1.44 -1.78 14.76
CA ASN A 206 2.30 -1.75 15.94
C ASN A 206 3.66 -2.34 15.58
N CYS A 207 4.61 -1.46 15.29
CA CYS A 207 5.97 -1.80 14.90
C CYS A 207 6.68 -2.63 15.99
N ALA A 208 6.42 -2.33 17.27
CA ALA A 208 7.02 -3.06 18.39
C ALA A 208 6.53 -4.52 18.49
N LYS A 209 5.41 -4.87 17.85
CA LYS A 209 4.90 -6.25 17.73
C LYS A 209 5.30 -6.96 16.43
N SER A 210 6.05 -6.27 15.57
CA SER A 210 6.48 -6.85 14.29
C SER A 210 7.54 -7.94 14.49
N ILE A 211 7.61 -8.87 13.52
CA ILE A 211 8.54 -10.01 13.57
C ILE A 211 9.43 -10.08 12.32
N ALA A 212 10.67 -10.53 12.50
CA ALA A 212 11.59 -10.87 11.42
C ALA A 212 11.75 -12.40 11.29
N ALA A 213 12.22 -12.87 10.13
CA ALA A 213 12.51 -14.31 9.96
C ALA A 213 13.80 -14.70 10.69
N VAL A 214 14.77 -13.77 10.71
CA VAL A 214 16.00 -13.87 11.49
C VAL A 214 15.81 -13.02 12.75
N PRO A 215 15.80 -13.61 13.96
CA PRO A 215 15.55 -12.86 15.20
C PRO A 215 16.55 -11.71 15.43
N SER A 216 17.83 -11.90 15.09
CA SER A 216 18.83 -10.85 15.23
C SER A 216 18.54 -9.63 14.36
N ASP A 217 17.97 -9.79 13.16
CA ASP A 217 17.60 -8.64 12.33
C ASP A 217 16.56 -7.78 13.03
N ARG A 218 15.57 -8.41 13.69
CA ARG A 218 14.58 -7.68 14.48
C ARG A 218 15.27 -6.89 15.58
N ASP A 219 16.17 -7.52 16.32
CA ASP A 219 16.81 -6.90 17.47
C ASP A 219 17.66 -5.69 17.03
N HIS A 220 18.43 -5.80 15.94
CA HIS A 220 19.19 -4.66 15.39
C HIS A 220 18.28 -3.54 14.88
N ILE A 221 17.19 -3.86 14.17
CA ILE A 221 16.24 -2.83 13.69
C ILE A 221 15.54 -2.15 14.87
N PHE A 222 15.17 -2.91 15.90
CA PHE A 222 14.55 -2.37 17.11
C PHE A 222 15.51 -1.40 17.81
N GLU A 223 16.79 -1.77 17.93
CA GLU A 223 17.82 -0.89 18.49
C GLU A 223 17.99 0.39 17.66
N LEU A 224 17.93 0.31 16.32
CA LEU A 224 17.95 1.48 15.44
C LEU A 224 16.73 2.40 15.65
N ILE A 225 15.55 1.81 15.79
CA ILE A 225 14.31 2.56 16.05
C ILE A 225 14.38 3.23 17.41
N GLU A 226 14.83 2.53 18.45
CA GLU A 226 14.97 3.05 19.82
C GLU A 226 15.99 4.19 19.91
N LYS A 227 17.12 4.07 19.22
CA LYS A 227 18.15 5.13 19.15
C LYS A 227 17.75 6.30 18.25
N GLY A 228 16.81 6.08 17.33
CA GLY A 228 16.32 7.07 16.38
C GLY A 228 14.95 7.65 16.77
N PRO A 229 13.91 7.46 15.95
CA PRO A 229 12.61 8.12 16.12
C PRO A 229 11.75 7.56 17.27
N GLY A 230 12.04 6.35 17.74
CA GLY A 230 11.19 5.57 18.64
C GLY A 230 9.96 4.94 17.94
N PHE A 231 9.48 3.82 18.48
CA PHE A 231 8.37 3.04 17.87
C PHE A 231 7.10 3.84 17.66
N ALA A 232 6.71 4.68 18.62
CA ALA A 232 5.48 5.46 18.53
C ALA A 232 5.51 6.46 17.37
N GLN A 233 6.68 7.00 17.03
CA GLN A 233 6.84 7.88 15.87
C GLN A 233 6.78 7.08 14.57
N VAL A 234 7.43 5.92 14.51
CA VAL A 234 7.35 5.01 13.35
C VAL A 234 5.90 4.62 13.07
N ASP A 235 5.15 4.19 14.08
CA ASP A 235 3.74 3.80 13.94
C ASP A 235 2.88 4.96 13.39
N ARG A 236 3.08 6.18 13.91
CA ARG A 236 2.39 7.37 13.40
C ARG A 236 2.72 7.67 11.94
N LEU A 237 4.00 7.59 11.56
CA LEU A 237 4.44 7.87 10.20
C LEU A 237 3.89 6.84 9.20
N VAL A 238 3.95 5.55 9.55
CA VAL A 238 3.38 4.47 8.73
C VAL A 238 1.88 4.65 8.58
N PHE A 239 1.17 4.97 9.66
CA PHE A 239 -0.26 5.26 9.62
C PHE A 239 -0.57 6.44 8.69
N GLN A 240 0.14 7.56 8.82
CA GLN A 240 -0.08 8.77 8.00
C GLN A 240 0.12 8.51 6.52
N VAL A 241 1.15 7.74 6.13
CA VAL A 241 1.39 7.40 4.73
C VAL A 241 0.29 6.52 4.16
N LEU A 242 -0.17 5.53 4.92
CA LEU A 242 -1.26 4.66 4.48
C LEU A 242 -2.59 5.41 4.42
N GLU A 243 -2.91 6.25 5.41
CA GLU A 243 -4.08 7.15 5.40
C GLU A 243 -4.05 8.06 4.17
N ALA A 244 -2.91 8.71 3.90
CA ALA A 244 -2.76 9.58 2.74
C ALA A 244 -2.93 8.82 1.42
N TRP A 245 -2.41 7.59 1.34
CA TRP A 245 -2.59 6.72 0.17
C TRP A 245 -4.07 6.34 -0.04
N VAL A 246 -4.79 5.95 1.01
CA VAL A 246 -6.24 5.69 0.93
C VAL A 246 -6.99 6.91 0.42
N GLY A 247 -6.68 8.08 0.98
CA GLY A 247 -7.31 9.34 0.57
C GLY A 247 -7.19 9.55 -0.94
N ARG A 248 -5.98 9.36 -1.51
CA ARG A 248 -5.76 9.44 -2.96
C ARG A 248 -6.55 8.38 -3.74
N MET A 249 -6.63 7.16 -3.22
CA MET A 249 -7.36 6.08 -3.89
C MET A 249 -8.87 6.33 -3.94
N VAL A 250 -9.45 6.81 -2.83
CA VAL A 250 -10.86 7.21 -2.74
C VAL A 250 -11.14 8.43 -3.62
N ASP A 251 -10.25 9.41 -3.65
CA ASP A 251 -10.38 10.61 -4.50
C ASP A 251 -10.32 10.24 -5.99
N LYS A 252 -9.48 9.27 -6.39
CA LYS A 252 -9.51 8.70 -7.75
C LYS A 252 -10.88 8.10 -8.08
N GLN A 253 -11.54 7.41 -7.14
CA GLN A 253 -12.88 6.86 -7.36
C GLN A 253 -13.93 7.95 -7.59
N PHE A 254 -13.83 9.07 -6.86
CA PHE A 254 -14.69 10.23 -7.08
C PHE A 254 -14.60 10.76 -8.52
N HIS A 255 -13.40 10.83 -9.09
CA HIS A 255 -13.19 11.34 -10.45
C HIS A 255 -13.68 10.41 -11.56
N ILE A 256 -13.66 9.09 -11.35
CA ILE A 256 -14.09 8.10 -12.35
C ILE A 256 -15.55 7.65 -12.19
N ALA A 257 -16.21 8.02 -11.07
CA ALA A 257 -17.59 7.67 -10.79
C ALA A 257 -18.55 8.20 -11.88
N ALA A 258 -19.33 7.29 -12.45
CA ALA A 258 -20.24 7.59 -13.55
C ALA A 258 -21.45 8.40 -13.07
N THR A 259 -22.01 8.02 -11.92
CA THR A 259 -23.24 8.62 -11.40
C THR A 259 -22.95 9.70 -10.35
N ARG A 260 -23.90 10.61 -10.17
CA ARG A 260 -23.85 11.60 -9.07
C ARG A 260 -23.86 10.91 -7.71
N GLU A 261 -24.66 9.86 -7.56
CA GLU A 261 -24.79 9.13 -6.31
C GLU A 261 -23.45 8.51 -5.89
N GLU A 262 -22.74 7.85 -6.80
CA GLU A 262 -21.39 7.33 -6.55
C GLU A 262 -20.41 8.44 -6.18
N ARG A 263 -20.45 9.60 -6.87
CA ARG A 263 -19.62 10.76 -6.52
C ARG A 263 -19.88 11.26 -5.11
N VAL A 264 -21.14 11.34 -4.69
CA VAL A 264 -21.52 11.73 -3.32
C VAL A 264 -21.02 10.68 -2.32
N MET A 265 -21.20 9.40 -2.60
CA MET A 265 -20.72 8.29 -1.76
C MET A 265 -19.20 8.32 -1.56
N TRP A 266 -18.41 8.45 -2.63
CA TRP A 266 -16.95 8.51 -2.53
C TRP A 266 -16.47 9.77 -1.80
N ARG A 267 -17.13 10.91 -2.01
CA ARG A 267 -16.77 12.13 -1.31
C ARG A 267 -17.12 12.04 0.19
N LEU A 268 -18.22 11.38 0.54
CA LEU A 268 -18.53 11.09 1.95
C LEU A 268 -17.51 10.16 2.58
N THR A 269 -17.11 9.11 1.86
CA THR A 269 -16.06 8.18 2.29
C THR A 269 -14.76 8.95 2.61
N HIS A 270 -14.37 9.88 1.74
CA HIS A 270 -13.19 10.73 1.95
C HIS A 270 -13.32 11.65 3.19
N VAL A 271 -14.53 12.11 3.52
CA VAL A 271 -14.77 13.01 4.66
C VAL A 271 -14.93 12.24 5.98
N SER A 272 -15.28 10.95 5.95
CA SER A 272 -15.52 10.15 7.15
C SER A 272 -14.40 10.24 8.19
N PRO A 273 -13.10 10.04 7.84
CA PRO A 273 -12.01 10.13 8.81
C PRO A 273 -11.84 11.54 9.39
N MET A 274 -12.19 12.59 8.62
CA MET A 274 -12.14 13.99 9.11
C MET A 274 -13.18 14.23 10.20
N MET A 275 -14.33 13.55 10.14
CA MET A 275 -15.37 13.67 11.14
C MET A 275 -14.98 13.06 12.49
N GLU A 276 -14.12 12.05 12.49
CA GLU A 276 -13.62 11.39 13.71
C GLU A 276 -12.48 12.17 14.38
N LYS A 277 -11.77 13.00 13.63
CA LYS A 277 -10.68 13.85 14.16
C LYS A 277 -11.21 14.91 15.14
N PRO A 278 -10.39 15.34 16.13
CA PRO A 278 -10.78 16.38 17.07
C PRO A 278 -11.27 17.65 16.37
N LYS A 279 -12.41 18.20 16.83
CA LYS A 279 -13.08 19.38 16.25
C LYS A 279 -13.59 19.24 14.80
N SER A 280 -13.51 18.03 14.22
CA SER A 280 -13.94 17.74 12.84
C SER A 280 -13.38 18.74 11.83
N GLU A 281 -12.08 19.02 11.93
CA GLU A 281 -11.40 20.02 11.11
C GLU A 281 -11.48 19.65 9.61
N GLY A 282 -11.87 20.61 8.77
CA GLY A 282 -12.07 20.40 7.33
C GLY A 282 -13.37 19.66 6.94
N ALA A 283 -14.05 18.97 7.87
CA ALA A 283 -15.22 18.16 7.55
C ALA A 283 -16.45 19.00 7.16
N GLU A 284 -16.71 20.11 7.87
CA GLU A 284 -17.87 20.98 7.58
C GLU A 284 -17.87 21.55 6.16
N PRO A 285 -16.82 22.27 5.69
CA PRO A 285 -16.81 22.78 4.32
C PRO A 285 -16.91 21.66 3.28
N ALA A 286 -16.26 20.51 3.52
CA ALA A 286 -16.35 19.38 2.61
C ALA A 286 -17.77 18.80 2.51
N LEU A 287 -18.52 18.75 3.62
CA LEU A 287 -19.93 18.31 3.61
C LEU A 287 -20.84 19.32 2.92
N VAL A 288 -20.58 20.62 3.07
CA VAL A 288 -21.30 21.67 2.34
C VAL A 288 -21.09 21.50 0.83
N ASP A 289 -19.86 21.25 0.39
CA ASP A 289 -19.53 21.02 -1.03
C ASP A 289 -20.27 19.78 -1.59
N ILE A 290 -20.35 18.69 -0.80
CA ILE A 290 -21.11 17.49 -1.19
C ILE A 290 -22.58 17.82 -1.41
N ILE A 291 -23.20 18.56 -0.49
CA ILE A 291 -24.62 18.91 -0.57
C ILE A 291 -24.90 19.86 -1.75
N ALA A 292 -23.94 20.74 -2.06
CA ALA A 292 -24.02 21.70 -3.15
C ALA A 292 -23.75 21.09 -4.54
N MET A 293 -23.34 19.82 -4.64
CA MET A 293 -23.10 19.17 -5.94
C MET A 293 -24.33 19.27 -6.85
N PRO A 294 -24.15 19.62 -8.15
CA PRO A 294 -25.25 19.82 -9.09
C PRO A 294 -26.26 18.68 -9.06
N LYS A 295 -27.53 19.03 -8.92
CA LYS A 295 -28.64 18.07 -8.84
C LYS A 295 -29.07 17.73 -10.27
N GLN A 296 -29.06 16.45 -10.62
CA GLN A 296 -29.48 15.97 -11.94
C GLN A 296 -30.93 15.46 -11.91
N ASP A 297 -31.34 14.89 -10.76
CA ASP A 297 -32.65 14.28 -10.55
C ASP A 297 -33.33 14.85 -9.30
N GLU A 298 -34.65 14.65 -9.18
CA GLU A 298 -35.41 14.98 -7.96
C GLU A 298 -35.07 14.04 -6.80
N ASP A 299 -34.78 12.77 -7.11
CA ASP A 299 -34.25 11.81 -6.15
C ASP A 299 -32.74 12.03 -5.98
N LEU A 300 -32.34 12.43 -4.78
CA LEU A 300 -30.95 12.74 -4.45
C LEU A 300 -30.17 11.53 -3.93
N GLY A 301 -30.85 10.40 -3.71
CA GLY A 301 -30.29 9.15 -3.20
C GLY A 301 -29.97 9.17 -1.69
N PRO A 302 -29.78 8.00 -1.07
CA PRO A 302 -29.50 7.84 0.35
C PRO A 302 -28.23 8.57 0.81
N TYR A 303 -27.16 8.55 0.02
CA TYR A 303 -25.89 9.18 0.39
C TYR A 303 -26.01 10.71 0.49
N HIS A 304 -26.84 11.36 -0.31
CA HIS A 304 -27.04 12.81 -0.15
C HIS A 304 -27.63 13.14 1.23
N TRP A 305 -28.63 12.37 1.67
CA TRP A 305 -29.24 12.54 2.98
C TRP A 305 -28.29 12.18 4.12
N GLN A 306 -27.41 11.21 3.92
CA GLN A 306 -26.32 10.92 4.85
C GLN A 306 -25.36 12.12 4.98
N ALA A 307 -25.03 12.82 3.90
CA ALA A 307 -24.20 14.04 3.95
C ALA A 307 -24.89 15.16 4.76
N VAL A 308 -26.19 15.36 4.54
CA VAL A 308 -27.03 16.32 5.26
C VAL A 308 -27.05 16.00 6.76
N ALA A 309 -27.24 14.73 7.13
CA ALA A 309 -27.21 14.26 8.51
C ALA A 309 -25.83 14.49 9.17
N SER A 310 -24.76 14.12 8.45
CA SER A 310 -23.37 14.30 8.91
C SER A 310 -23.04 15.77 9.16
N LEU A 311 -23.49 16.69 8.29
CA LEU A 311 -23.27 18.13 8.47
C LEU A 311 -23.92 18.64 9.75
N ALA A 312 -25.16 18.24 10.02
CA ALA A 312 -25.85 18.62 11.26
C ALA A 312 -25.10 18.13 12.51
N LEU A 313 -24.59 16.88 12.49
CA LEU A 313 -23.81 16.32 13.59
C LEU A 313 -22.47 17.06 13.79
N VAL A 314 -21.79 17.43 12.70
CA VAL A 314 -20.54 18.22 12.78
C VAL A 314 -20.81 19.61 13.37
N ARG A 315 -21.83 20.33 12.90
CA ARG A 315 -22.22 21.65 13.44
C ARG A 315 -22.62 21.59 14.90
N LEU A 316 -23.36 20.56 15.30
CA LEU A 316 -23.70 20.31 16.69
C LEU A 316 -22.45 20.13 17.56
N ARG A 317 -21.51 19.26 17.13
CA ARG A 317 -20.23 19.02 17.83
C ARG A 317 -19.37 20.28 17.93
N ARG A 318 -19.43 21.15 16.92
CA ARG A 318 -18.74 22.45 16.87
C ARG A 318 -19.48 23.57 17.61
N LYS A 319 -20.60 23.27 18.27
CA LYS A 319 -21.41 24.21 19.07
C LYS A 319 -21.99 25.39 18.26
N HIS A 320 -22.33 25.16 17.00
CA HIS A 320 -23.07 26.14 16.21
C HIS A 320 -24.47 26.39 16.82
N PRO A 321 -25.04 27.60 16.64
CA PRO A 321 -26.42 27.90 17.03
C PRO A 321 -27.41 26.85 16.53
N ARG A 322 -28.41 26.53 17.35
CA ARG A 322 -29.44 25.51 17.03
C ARG A 322 -30.09 25.70 15.67
N MET A 323 -30.35 26.95 15.28
CA MET A 323 -30.95 27.30 13.99
C MET A 323 -30.10 26.88 12.77
N GLU A 324 -28.81 26.63 12.92
CA GLU A 324 -27.90 26.26 11.81
C GLU A 324 -27.87 24.75 11.52
N TRP A 325 -28.39 23.92 12.43
CA TRP A 325 -28.41 22.46 12.28
C TRP A 325 -29.80 21.84 12.49
N GLU A 326 -30.72 22.52 13.19
CA GLU A 326 -32.07 22.02 13.43
C GLU A 326 -32.94 21.93 12.15
N PRO A 327 -32.97 22.92 11.25
CA PRO A 327 -33.72 22.80 9.98
C PRO A 327 -33.20 21.67 9.09
N VAL A 328 -31.89 21.43 9.14
CA VAL A 328 -31.19 20.35 8.43
C VAL A 328 -31.62 18.98 8.96
N THR A 329 -31.87 18.86 10.27
CA THR A 329 -32.40 17.64 10.89
C THR A 329 -33.92 17.49 10.77
N LEU A 330 -34.67 18.58 10.55
CA LEU A 330 -36.16 18.61 10.42
C LEU A 330 -36.69 18.20 9.04
N GLN A 331 -35.85 18.06 8.01
CA GLN A 331 -36.19 17.27 6.80
C GLN A 331 -36.38 15.76 7.12
N ARG A 332 -36.25 15.40 8.41
CA ARG A 332 -36.51 14.17 9.19
C ARG A 332 -37.56 13.15 8.75
N LYS A 333 -38.46 13.41 7.80
CA LYS A 333 -39.37 12.34 7.34
C LYS A 333 -38.59 11.19 6.67
N LEU A 334 -37.42 11.48 6.09
CA LEU A 334 -36.50 10.50 5.49
C LEU A 334 -35.52 9.86 6.50
N TRP A 335 -35.36 10.44 7.69
CA TRP A 335 -34.44 9.96 8.74
C TRP A 335 -34.85 8.58 9.31
N ASN A 336 -36.15 8.29 9.32
CA ASN A 336 -36.69 7.03 9.84
C ASN A 336 -36.81 5.92 8.78
N GLU A 337 -36.71 6.23 7.49
CA GLU A 337 -36.86 5.23 6.40
C GLU A 337 -35.53 4.57 5.99
N TYR A 338 -34.38 5.21 6.23
CA TYR A 338 -33.07 4.75 5.73
C TYR A 338 -32.01 4.45 6.80
N MET A 339 -32.32 4.67 8.09
CA MET A 339 -31.42 4.35 9.21
C MET A 339 -32.19 3.60 10.30
N LEU A 340 -32.17 2.27 10.24
CA LEU A 340 -32.41 1.43 11.42
C LEU A 340 -31.13 0.64 11.73
N GLU A 341 -30.69 0.82 12.98
CA GLU A 341 -29.79 -0.04 13.78
C GLU A 341 -28.36 -0.21 13.22
N PRO A 342 -27.37 0.56 13.72
CA PRO A 342 -26.71 0.12 14.96
C PRO A 342 -26.05 1.26 15.79
N LEU A 343 -26.79 2.32 16.17
CA LEU A 343 -26.25 3.38 17.06
C LEU A 343 -26.99 3.54 18.39
N ILE A 344 -27.83 2.57 18.78
CA ILE A 344 -28.53 2.57 20.08
C ILE A 344 -28.01 1.48 21.05
N TYR A 345 -27.07 0.63 20.62
CA TYR A 345 -26.34 -0.27 21.52
C TYR A 345 -24.84 -0.18 21.27
N ASN A 346 -24.20 0.82 21.88
CA ASN A 346 -22.89 0.74 22.52
C ASN A 346 -22.67 1.95 23.42
#